data_AF-A0A1C0VKC2-F1
#
_entry.id   AF-A0A1C0VKC2-F1
#
_cell.length_a   1.000
_cell.length_b   1.000
_cell.length_c   1.000
_cell.angle_alpha   90.00
_cell.angle_beta   90.00
_cell.angle_gamma   90.00
#
_symmetry.space_group_name_H-M   'P 1'
#
loop_
_entity.id
_entity.type
_entity.pdbx_description
1 polymer ?
#
loop_
_entity_poly.entity_id
_entity_poly.type
_entity_poly.pdbx_seq_one_letter_code
_entity_poly.pdbx_strand_id
1 'polypeptide(L)'
;MHREFIERLKTECPGPLTPNEKKLLQDIRFLIDFILDHDLDISLAVHVIGHDFSEIVRQGSLDKAISKGFLPKSFDYSNYE
;
A
#
# COMPACT_ATOMS: atom_id res chain seq x y z
N MET A 1 -2.51 23.68 -12.18
CA MET A 1 -3.34 22.45 -12.15
C MET A 1 -2.83 21.42 -11.14
N HIS A 2 -1.60 20.90 -11.22
CA HIS A 2 -1.13 19.87 -10.28
C HIS A 2 -0.98 20.35 -8.82
N ARG A 3 -0.58 21.60 -8.59
CA ARG A 3 -0.39 22.12 -7.22
C ARG A 3 -1.68 22.20 -6.41
N GLU A 4 -2.74 22.76 -6.97
CA GLU A 4 -4.05 22.85 -6.31
C GLU A 4 -4.65 21.47 -6.01
N PHE A 5 -4.44 20.51 -6.93
CA PHE A 5 -4.84 19.12 -6.72
C PHE A 5 -4.09 18.48 -5.54
N ILE A 6 -2.76 18.67 -5.45
CA ILE A 6 -1.95 18.16 -4.35
C ILE A 6 -2.37 18.78 -3.02
N GLU A 7 -2.59 20.09 -2.97
CA GLU A 7 -3.02 20.76 -1.72
C GLU A 7 -4.42 20.32 -1.27
N ARG A 8 -5.34 20.05 -2.22
CA ARG A 8 -6.63 19.43 -1.91
C ARG A 8 -6.46 18.04 -1.31
N LEU A 9 -5.63 17.18 -1.91
CA LEU A 9 -5.37 15.84 -1.39
C LEU A 9 -4.72 15.86 -0.01
N LYS A 10 -3.80 16.80 0.27
CA LYS A 10 -3.24 16.96 1.61
C LYS A 10 -4.28 17.38 2.65
N THR A 11 -5.33 18.05 2.23
CA THR A 11 -6.45 18.45 3.10
C THR A 11 -7.38 17.25 3.37
N GLU A 12 -7.67 16.45 2.35
CA GLU A 12 -8.54 15.26 2.43
C GLU A 12 -7.85 14.06 3.11
N CYS A 13 -6.55 13.90 2.88
CA CYS A 13 -5.72 12.81 3.37
C CYS A 13 -4.42 13.40 3.95
N PRO A 14 -4.48 13.97 5.17
CA PRO A 14 -3.33 14.61 5.77
C PRO A 14 -2.23 13.58 6.07
N GLY A 15 -1.00 13.93 5.68
CA GLY A 15 0.21 13.24 6.13
C GLY A 15 0.77 13.83 7.44
N PRO A 16 2.03 13.51 7.79
CA PRO A 16 2.96 12.65 7.05
C PRO A 16 2.64 11.16 7.21
N LEU A 17 3.12 10.34 6.26
CA LEU A 17 3.07 8.89 6.37
C LEU A 17 3.93 8.40 7.54
N THR A 18 3.46 7.39 8.26
CA THR A 18 4.30 6.65 9.21
C THR A 18 5.39 5.83 8.47
N PRO A 19 6.45 5.39 9.15
CA PRO A 19 7.46 4.51 8.55
C PRO A 19 6.87 3.22 7.95
N ASN A 20 5.88 2.62 8.64
CA ASN A 20 5.21 1.42 8.18
C ASN A 20 4.35 1.69 6.93
N GLU A 21 3.63 2.81 6.91
CA GLU A 21 2.84 3.22 5.74
C GLU A 21 3.73 3.49 4.54
N LYS A 22 4.89 4.13 4.77
CA LYS A 22 5.89 4.36 3.71
C LYS A 22 6.44 3.04 3.15
N LYS A 23 6.77 2.07 4.02
CA LYS A 23 7.24 0.75 3.58
C LYS A 23 6.17 -0.02 2.82
N LEU A 24 4.92 -0.03 3.31
CA LEU A 24 3.80 -0.66 2.62
C LEU A 24 3.58 -0.07 1.22
N LEU A 25 3.62 1.25 1.08
CA LEU A 25 3.48 1.89 -0.23
C LEU A 25 4.65 1.59 -1.17
N GLN A 26 5.87 1.44 -0.64
CA GLN A 26 7.01 0.97 -1.43
C GLN A 26 6.79 -0.47 -1.90
N ASP A 27 6.36 -1.35 -1.02
CA ASP A 27 6.04 -2.75 -1.33
C ASP A 27 4.93 -2.88 -2.38
N ILE A 28 3.83 -2.12 -2.24
CA ILE A 28 2.75 -2.07 -3.24
C ILE A 28 3.26 -1.57 -4.59
N ARG A 29 4.16 -0.58 -4.60
CA ARG A 29 4.76 -0.08 -5.85
C ARG A 29 5.53 -1.20 -6.57
N PHE A 30 6.40 -1.90 -5.86
CA PHE A 30 7.18 -2.99 -6.46
C PHE A 30 6.32 -4.18 -6.88
N LEU A 31 5.24 -4.48 -6.15
CA LEU A 31 4.24 -5.45 -6.60
C LEU A 31 3.62 -5.06 -7.95
N ILE A 32 3.26 -3.80 -8.13
CA ILE A 32 2.70 -3.32 -9.40
C ILE A 32 3.74 -3.42 -10.51
N ASP A 33 4.98 -3.00 -10.24
CA ASP A 33 6.08 -3.09 -11.20
C ASP A 33 6.31 -4.56 -11.61
N PHE A 34 6.36 -5.49 -10.65
CA PHE A 34 6.44 -6.94 -10.89
C PHE A 34 5.30 -7.47 -11.76
N ILE A 35 4.06 -7.07 -11.49
CA ILE A 35 2.90 -7.50 -12.28
C ILE A 35 3.02 -7.04 -13.73
N LEU A 36 3.48 -5.80 -13.95
CA LEU A 36 3.64 -5.22 -15.27
C LEU A 36 4.80 -5.86 -16.04
N ASP A 37 5.95 -6.04 -15.40
CA ASP A 37 7.16 -6.59 -16.03
C ASP A 37 6.98 -8.06 -16.47
N HIS A 38 6.04 -8.77 -15.83
CA HIS A 38 5.75 -10.18 -16.11
C HIS A 38 4.42 -10.43 -16.81
N ASP A 39 3.74 -9.38 -17.30
CA ASP A 39 2.43 -9.45 -17.97
C ASP A 39 1.40 -10.29 -17.18
N LEU A 40 1.38 -10.12 -15.85
CA LEU A 40 0.48 -10.85 -14.97
C LEU A 40 -0.92 -10.24 -14.93
N ASP A 41 -1.91 -11.07 -14.61
CA ASP A 41 -3.31 -10.64 -14.54
C ASP A 41 -3.53 -9.60 -13.44
N ILE A 42 -4.26 -8.52 -13.75
CA ILE A 42 -4.62 -7.45 -12.82
C ILE A 42 -5.32 -7.96 -11.55
N SER A 43 -5.98 -9.11 -11.62
CA SER A 43 -6.62 -9.76 -10.47
C SER A 43 -5.64 -10.06 -9.35
N LEU A 44 -4.35 -10.27 -9.65
CA LEU A 44 -3.31 -10.43 -8.63
C LEU A 44 -3.14 -9.14 -7.81
N ALA A 45 -3.03 -7.99 -8.46
CA ALA A 45 -2.94 -6.69 -7.79
C ALA A 45 -4.16 -6.45 -6.91
N VAL A 46 -5.36 -6.65 -7.47
CA VAL A 46 -6.62 -6.47 -6.73
C VAL A 46 -6.71 -7.41 -5.52
N HIS A 47 -6.33 -8.67 -5.68
CA HIS A 47 -6.38 -9.65 -4.59
C HIS A 47 -5.43 -9.31 -3.46
N VAL A 48 -4.17 -8.96 -3.78
CA VAL A 48 -3.13 -8.67 -2.79
C VAL A 48 -3.41 -7.34 -2.08
N ILE A 49 -3.57 -6.27 -2.84
CA ILE A 49 -3.80 -4.92 -2.31
C ILE A 49 -5.14 -4.84 -1.57
N GLY A 50 -6.18 -5.48 -2.13
CA GLY A 50 -7.52 -5.51 -1.52
C GLY A 50 -7.54 -6.23 -0.17
N HIS A 51 -6.81 -7.35 -0.04
CA HIS A 51 -6.63 -8.03 1.25
C HIS A 51 -5.98 -7.10 2.28
N ASP A 52 -4.88 -6.44 1.90
CA ASP A 52 -4.09 -5.63 2.83
C ASP A 52 -4.88 -4.43 3.34
N PHE A 53 -5.58 -3.72 2.45
CA PHE A 53 -6.45 -2.62 2.87
C PHE A 53 -7.66 -3.08 3.66
N SER A 54 -8.25 -4.24 3.34
CA SER A 54 -9.37 -4.78 4.12
C SER A 54 -8.95 -5.00 5.58
N GLU A 55 -7.76 -5.55 5.82
CA GLU A 55 -7.25 -5.77 7.16
C GLU A 55 -6.91 -4.46 7.88
N ILE A 56 -6.27 -3.51 7.20
CA ILE A 56 -5.96 -2.18 7.75
C ILE A 56 -7.24 -1.46 8.18
N VAL A 57 -8.28 -1.47 7.34
CA VAL A 57 -9.59 -0.88 7.65
C VAL A 57 -10.23 -1.58 8.84
N ARG A 58 -10.20 -2.92 8.88
CA ARG A 58 -10.74 -3.71 9.98
C ARG A 58 -10.08 -3.38 11.33
N GLN A 59 -8.78 -3.09 11.33
CA GLN A 59 -8.03 -2.74 12.55
C GLN A 59 -8.00 -1.24 12.84
N GLY A 60 -8.45 -0.41 11.90
CA GLY A 60 -8.50 1.05 11.99
C GLY A 60 -7.17 1.77 11.76
N SER A 61 -6.07 1.06 11.54
CA SER A 61 -4.76 1.60 11.14
C SER A 61 -3.77 0.47 10.86
N LEU A 62 -2.75 0.74 10.05
CA LEU A 62 -1.68 -0.22 9.78
C LEU A 62 -0.90 -0.62 11.04
N ASP A 63 -0.55 0.34 11.89
CA ASP A 63 0.22 0.07 13.13
C ASP A 63 -0.55 -0.83 14.11
N LYS A 64 -1.86 -0.65 14.24
CA LYS A 64 -2.72 -1.55 15.04
C LYS A 64 -2.79 -2.95 14.43
N ALA A 65 -2.82 -3.06 13.11
CA ALA A 65 -2.83 -4.36 12.45
C ALA A 65 -1.50 -5.09 12.70
N ILE A 66 -0.37 -4.43 12.48
CA ILE A 66 0.98 -5.00 12.69
C ILE A 66 1.16 -5.43 14.16
N SER A 67 0.75 -4.60 15.12
CA SER A 67 0.85 -4.96 16.55
C SER A 67 -0.01 -6.18 16.96
N LYS A 68 -0.98 -6.57 16.12
CA LYS A 68 -1.77 -7.80 16.26
C LYS A 68 -1.24 -8.98 15.43
N GLY A 69 -0.05 -8.83 14.84
CA GLY A 69 0.60 -9.87 14.03
C GLY A 69 0.18 -9.90 12.55
N PHE A 70 -0.46 -8.85 12.05
CA PHE A 70 -0.74 -8.75 10.61
C PHE A 70 0.56 -8.54 9.82
N LEU A 71 0.73 -9.35 8.78
CA LEU A 71 1.75 -9.19 7.75
C LEU A 71 1.05 -8.97 6.40
N PRO A 72 1.25 -7.82 5.73
CA PRO A 72 0.67 -7.56 4.41
C PRO A 72 1.07 -8.65 3.40
N LYS A 73 0.17 -9.00 2.48
CA LYS A 73 0.49 -9.90 1.35
C LYS A 73 1.42 -9.22 0.33
N SER A 74 1.40 -7.90 0.28
CA SER A 74 2.36 -7.09 -0.48
C SER A 74 3.74 -7.04 0.19
N PHE A 75 3.93 -7.59 1.39
CA PHE A 75 5.18 -7.50 2.13
C PHE A 75 6.37 -8.02 1.30
N ASP A 76 7.49 -7.30 1.41
CA ASP A 76 8.81 -7.64 0.86
C ASP A 76 8.95 -7.60 -0.66
N TYR A 77 7.93 -7.17 -1.40
CA TYR A 77 8.07 -6.94 -2.84
C TYR A 77 9.13 -5.88 -3.15
N SER A 78 9.40 -4.93 -2.26
CA SER A 78 10.49 -3.96 -2.44
C SER A 78 11.89 -4.58 -2.44
N ASN A 79 12.01 -5.86 -2.06
CA ASN A 79 13.26 -6.62 -2.03
C ASN A 79 13.28 -7.76 -3.07
N TYR A 80 12.26 -7.82 -3.95
CA TYR A 80 12.25 -8.72 -5.08
C TYR A 80 13.21 -8.20 -6.16
N GLU A 81 14.36 -8.85 -6.32
CA GLU A 81 15.35 -8.61 -7.38
C GLU A 81 15.00 -9.35 -8.67
#